data_AF-A0A0W0FHW3-F1
#
_entry.id   AF-A0A0W0FHW3-F1
#
_cell.length_a   1.000
_cell.length_b   1.000
_cell.length_c   1.000
_cell.angle_alpha   90.00
_cell.angle_beta   90.00
_cell.angle_gamma   90.00
#
_symmetry.space_group_name_H-M   'P 1'
#
loop_
_entity.id
_entity.type
_entity.pdbx_description
1 polymer ?
#
loop_
_entity_poly.entity_id
_entity_poly.type
_entity_poly.pdbx_seq_one_letter_code
_entity_poly.pdbx_strand_id
1 'polypeptide(L)'
;MDQPIPIATWRTTSKSTTQPLAAIFSHTKVFLQRLADAAKAKGLEPLQGHGIRIGATLEYLLRGVPFDVVKSTFRWKSDAFLTYLRKHAEIMAPYMQPQLHQEFIQYIMPPVQ
;
A
#
# COMPACT_ATOMS: atom_id res chain seq x y z
N MET A 1 62.23 31.78 18.56
CA MET A 1 61.17 32.38 17.71
C MET A 1 60.10 31.34 17.58
N ASP A 2 59.04 31.45 18.38
CA ASP A 2 57.97 30.46 18.45
C ASP A 2 56.67 31.23 18.17
N GLN A 3 56.05 30.98 17.02
CA GLN A 3 54.79 31.61 16.62
C GLN A 3 53.67 30.58 16.77
N PRO A 4 52.55 30.89 17.46
CA PRO A 4 51.50 29.92 17.66
C PRO A 4 50.66 29.75 16.38
N ILE A 5 50.23 28.51 16.13
CA ILE A 5 49.39 28.10 15.01
C ILE A 5 47.95 28.59 15.27
N PRO A 6 47.23 29.17 14.29
CA PRO A 6 45.87 29.66 14.52
C PRO A 6 44.89 28.49 14.60
N ILE A 7 44.20 28.36 15.74
CA ILE A 7 43.10 27.41 15.93
C ILE A 7 41.86 28.01 15.26
N ALA A 8 41.53 27.51 14.07
CA ALA A 8 40.31 27.90 13.37
C ALA A 8 39.08 27.48 14.19
N THR A 9 38.41 28.45 14.79
CA THR A 9 37.09 28.26 15.40
C THR A 9 36.05 28.16 14.29
N TRP A 10 35.66 26.95 13.92
CA TRP A 10 34.50 26.76 13.08
C TRP A 10 33.25 27.19 13.86
N ARG A 11 32.61 28.27 13.42
CA ARG A 11 31.27 28.68 13.86
C ARG A 11 30.27 28.12 12.84
N THR A 12 29.66 26.98 13.14
CA THR A 12 28.54 26.46 12.34
C THR A 12 27.27 27.22 12.72
N THR A 13 26.92 28.26 11.96
CA THR A 13 25.52 28.73 11.94
C THR A 13 24.73 27.87 10.96
N SER A 14 24.37 26.65 11.37
CA SER A 14 23.30 25.92 10.69
C SER A 14 21.99 26.46 11.22
N LYS A 15 21.23 27.19 10.38
CA LYS A 15 19.81 27.43 10.64
C LYS A 15 19.13 26.07 10.58
N SER A 16 18.88 25.46 11.74
CA SER A 16 18.09 24.24 11.79
C SER A 16 16.66 24.58 11.38
N THR A 17 16.33 24.36 10.11
CA THR A 17 14.95 24.16 9.71
C THR A 17 14.52 22.84 10.33
N THR A 18 13.85 22.92 11.49
CA THR A 18 13.25 21.78 12.16
C THR A 18 12.15 21.22 11.25
N GLN A 19 12.51 20.30 10.35
CA GLN A 19 11.52 19.47 9.69
C GLN A 19 10.93 18.55 10.77
N PRO A 20 9.59 18.46 10.90
CA PRO A 20 8.98 17.65 11.93
C PRO A 20 9.37 16.18 11.74
N LEU A 21 9.79 15.52 12.81
CA LEU A 21 10.20 14.10 12.86
C LEU A 21 9.16 13.14 12.24
N ALA A 22 7.89 13.57 12.14
CA ALA A 22 6.82 12.85 11.44
C ALA A 22 7.05 12.63 9.93
N ALA A 23 7.92 13.43 9.28
CA ALA A 23 8.27 13.23 7.88
C ALA A 23 9.22 12.04 7.66
N ILE A 24 9.95 11.63 8.70
CA ILE A 24 10.99 10.58 8.62
C ILE A 24 10.40 9.17 8.76
N PHE A 25 9.18 9.01 9.33
CA PHE A 25 8.64 7.70 9.75
C PHE A 25 7.32 7.27 9.09
N SER A 26 6.93 7.83 7.95
CA SER A 26 5.80 7.26 7.19
C SER A 26 6.31 6.20 6.20
N HIS A 27 6.32 4.94 6.63
CA HIS A 27 6.63 3.80 5.76
C HIS A 27 5.82 3.84 4.45
N THR A 28 4.56 4.28 4.51
CA THR A 28 3.70 4.47 3.33
C THR A 28 4.24 5.54 2.38
N LYS A 29 4.70 6.69 2.88
CA LYS A 29 5.28 7.73 2.02
C LYS A 29 6.55 7.26 1.34
N VAL A 30 7.44 6.61 2.09
CA VAL A 30 8.70 6.07 1.55
C VAL A 30 8.42 5.01 0.49
N PHE A 31 7.47 4.11 0.73
CA PHE A 31 7.04 3.11 -0.24
C PHE A 31 6.48 3.74 -1.52
N LEU A 32 5.55 4.69 -1.40
CA LEU A 32 4.95 5.36 -2.55
C LEU A 32 5.98 6.18 -3.33
N GLN A 33 6.94 6.80 -2.65
CA GLN A 33 8.03 7.52 -3.31
C GLN A 33 8.89 6.57 -4.15
N ARG A 34 9.30 5.43 -3.60
CA ARG A 34 10.06 4.42 -4.34
C ARG A 34 9.31 3.89 -5.56
N LEU A 35 8.01 3.69 -5.42
CA LEU A 35 7.16 3.26 -6.54
C LEU A 35 7.06 4.34 -7.62
N ALA A 36 6.91 5.60 -7.22
CA ALA A 36 6.89 6.75 -8.13
C ALA A 36 8.22 6.90 -8.88
N ASP A 37 9.35 6.76 -8.19
CA ASP A 37 10.68 6.82 -8.79
C ASP A 37 10.88 5.71 -9.83
N ALA A 38 10.43 4.48 -9.52
CA ALA A 38 10.47 3.35 -10.44
C ALA A 38 9.55 3.55 -11.66
N ALA A 39 8.34 4.07 -11.46
CA ALA A 39 7.40 4.38 -12.54
C ALA A 39 8.00 5.44 -13.48
N LYS A 40 8.55 6.52 -12.92
CA LYS A 40 9.21 7.59 -13.68
C LYS A 40 10.40 7.07 -14.49
N ALA A 41 11.21 6.16 -13.94
CA ALA A 41 12.31 5.53 -14.66
C ALA A 41 11.86 4.71 -15.89
N LYS A 42 10.58 4.33 -15.94
CA LYS A 42 9.95 3.63 -17.08
C LYS A 42 9.06 4.54 -17.93
N GLY A 43 9.02 5.84 -17.67
CA GLY A 43 8.14 6.77 -18.38
C GLY A 43 6.65 6.57 -18.10
N LEU A 44 6.31 5.95 -16.96
CA LEU A 44 4.94 5.72 -16.52
C LEU A 44 4.52 6.78 -15.50
N GLU A 45 3.22 7.05 -15.45
CA GLU A 45 2.63 7.92 -14.44
C GLU A 45 2.71 7.29 -13.03
N PRO A 46 3.07 8.06 -11.99
CA PRO A 46 3.12 7.57 -10.62
C PRO A 46 1.76 7.05 -10.14
N LEU A 47 1.76 5.88 -9.49
CA LEU A 47 0.53 5.26 -9.01
C LEU A 47 0.09 5.82 -7.65
N GLN A 48 -1.17 6.26 -7.57
CA GLN A 48 -1.74 6.74 -6.32
C GLN A 48 -1.98 5.59 -5.33
N GLY A 49 -1.63 5.78 -4.05
CA GLY A 49 -1.82 4.75 -3.01
C GLY A 49 -3.28 4.27 -2.86
N HIS A 50 -4.26 5.15 -3.08
CA HIS A 50 -5.67 4.76 -3.11
C HIS A 50 -5.98 3.78 -4.25
N GLY A 51 -5.44 4.04 -5.44
CA GLY A 51 -5.55 3.16 -6.61
C GLY A 51 -4.90 1.79 -6.38
N ILE A 52 -3.77 1.74 -5.67
CA ILE A 52 -3.13 0.48 -5.26
C ILE A 52 -4.06 -0.34 -4.37
N ARG A 53 -4.68 0.28 -3.36
CA ARG A 53 -5.60 -0.42 -2.46
C ARG A 53 -6.84 -0.96 -3.19
N ILE A 54 -7.39 -0.20 -4.12
CA ILE A 54 -8.50 -0.64 -4.98
C ILE A 54 -8.07 -1.78 -5.90
N GLY A 55 -6.93 -1.64 -6.57
CA GLY A 55 -6.39 -2.68 -7.47
C GLY A 55 -6.11 -3.98 -6.73
N ALA A 56 -5.53 -3.91 -5.53
CA ALA A 56 -5.32 -5.09 -4.69
C ALA A 56 -6.63 -5.74 -4.24
N THR A 57 -7.65 -4.95 -3.87
CA THR A 57 -8.99 -5.46 -3.54
C THR A 57 -9.57 -6.26 -4.71
N LEU A 58 -9.51 -5.69 -5.92
CA LEU A 58 -10.00 -6.35 -7.14
C LEU A 58 -9.24 -7.65 -7.43
N GLU A 59 -7.92 -7.60 -7.33
CA GLU A 59 -7.04 -8.72 -7.64
C GLU A 59 -7.23 -9.90 -6.65
N TYR A 60 -7.56 -9.63 -5.39
CA TYR A 60 -7.93 -10.67 -4.42
C TYR A 60 -9.26 -11.32 -4.76
N LEU A 61 -10.26 -10.53 -5.16
CA LEU A 61 -11.57 -11.05 -5.56
C LEU A 61 -11.50 -11.89 -6.84
N LEU A 62 -10.65 -11.51 -7.80
CA LEU A 62 -10.39 -12.31 -9.01
C LEU A 62 -9.70 -13.64 -8.70
N ARG A 63 -8.95 -13.73 -7.58
CA ARG A 63 -8.43 -14.99 -7.05
C ARG A 63 -9.47 -15.80 -6.26
N GLY A 64 -10.72 -15.34 -6.19
CA GLY A 64 -11.81 -16.01 -5.50
C GLY A 64 -11.77 -15.86 -3.98
N VAL A 65 -10.95 -14.95 -3.43
CA VAL A 65 -11.00 -14.63 -2.00
C VAL A 65 -12.37 -14.01 -1.69
N PRO A 66 -13.12 -14.53 -0.72
CA PRO A 66 -14.47 -14.04 -0.49
C PRO A 66 -14.53 -12.63 0.10
N PHE A 67 -15.67 -11.98 -0.13
CA PHE A 67 -15.91 -10.56 0.14
C PHE A 67 -15.64 -10.14 1.59
N ASP A 68 -16.00 -10.95 2.56
CA ASP A 68 -15.80 -10.72 3.99
C ASP A 68 -14.32 -10.68 4.37
N VAL A 69 -13.52 -11.59 3.81
CA VAL A 69 -12.08 -11.65 4.02
C VAL A 69 -11.37 -10.51 3.31
N VAL A 70 -11.79 -10.14 2.11
CA VAL A 70 -11.28 -8.93 1.44
C VAL A 70 -11.63 -7.68 2.25
N LYS A 71 -12.85 -7.57 2.77
CA LYS A 71 -13.30 -6.44 3.59
C LYS A 71 -12.46 -6.30 4.87
N SER A 72 -12.18 -7.41 5.56
CA SER A 72 -11.36 -7.41 6.79
C SER A 72 -9.88 -7.15 6.49
N THR A 73 -9.31 -7.82 5.48
CA THR A 73 -7.89 -7.70 5.07
C THR A 73 -7.53 -6.27 4.69
N PHE A 74 -8.39 -5.61 3.91
CA PHE A 74 -8.15 -4.23 3.46
C PHE A 74 -8.80 -3.17 4.37
N ARG A 75 -9.35 -3.59 5.51
CA ARG A 75 -9.92 -2.74 6.56
C ARG A 75 -10.99 -1.79 6.03
N TRP A 76 -11.84 -2.29 5.15
CA TRP A 76 -12.97 -1.53 4.63
C TRP A 76 -14.05 -1.42 5.71
N LYS A 77 -14.35 -0.18 6.12
CA LYS A 77 -15.37 0.10 7.15
C LYS A 77 -16.80 -0.16 6.65
N SER A 78 -17.01 -0.12 5.34
CA SER A 78 -18.30 -0.33 4.69
C SER A 78 -18.12 -1.09 3.38
N ASP A 79 -19.22 -1.45 2.74
CA ASP A 79 -19.25 -2.10 1.42
C ASP A 79 -18.97 -1.13 0.27
N ALA A 80 -18.40 0.05 0.56
CA ALA A 80 -17.97 1.02 -0.45
C ALA A 80 -16.90 0.48 -1.40
N PHE A 81 -16.26 -0.66 -1.08
CA PHE A 81 -15.35 -1.33 -2.02
C PHE A 81 -16.08 -2.02 -3.17
N LEU A 82 -17.37 -2.34 -2.99
CA LEU A 82 -18.19 -2.97 -4.04
C LEU A 82 -18.36 -2.05 -5.26
N THR A 83 -18.31 -0.72 -5.09
CA THR A 83 -18.41 0.22 -6.21
C THR A 83 -17.18 0.19 -7.12
N TYR A 84 -16.06 -0.37 -6.63
CA TYR A 84 -14.81 -0.48 -7.38
C TYR A 84 -14.62 -1.87 -8.01
N LEU A 85 -15.63 -2.74 -7.92
CA LEU A 85 -15.64 -4.02 -8.61
C LEU A 85 -15.67 -3.75 -10.12
N ARG A 86 -14.58 -4.10 -10.78
CA ARG A 86 -14.53 -4.25 -12.23
C ARG A 86 -14.63 -5.75 -12.51
N LYS A 87 -15.21 -6.14 -13.64
CA LYS A 87 -15.43 -7.57 -14.02
C LYS A 87 -16.41 -8.31 -13.10
N HIS A 88 -17.59 -7.73 -12.86
CA HIS A 88 -18.65 -8.32 -12.03
C HIS A 88 -18.97 -9.78 -12.39
N ALA A 89 -19.05 -10.13 -13.69
CA ALA A 89 -19.35 -11.49 -14.11
C ALA A 89 -18.29 -12.50 -13.65
N GLU A 90 -17.00 -12.16 -13.77
CA GLU A 90 -15.89 -13.04 -13.34
C GLU A 90 -15.91 -13.23 -11.82
N ILE A 91 -16.12 -12.14 -11.06
CA ILE A 91 -16.14 -12.17 -9.59
C ILE A 91 -17.37 -12.89 -9.05
N MET A 92 -18.52 -12.73 -9.70
CA MET A 92 -19.79 -13.30 -9.24
C MET A 92 -20.02 -14.73 -9.73
N ALA A 93 -19.28 -15.21 -10.75
CA ALA A 93 -19.47 -16.56 -11.29
C ALA A 93 -19.39 -17.68 -10.22
N PRO A 94 -18.44 -17.67 -9.26
CA PRO A 94 -18.43 -18.65 -8.17
C PRO A 94 -19.71 -18.60 -7.33
N TYR A 95 -20.24 -17.40 -7.08
CA TYR A 95 -21.43 -17.18 -6.25
C TYR A 95 -22.74 -17.61 -6.93
N MET A 96 -22.75 -17.81 -8.24
CA MET A 96 -23.93 -18.30 -8.96
C MET A 96 -24.15 -19.81 -8.77
N GLN A 97 -23.21 -20.54 -8.16
CA GLN A 97 -23.28 -21.97 -7.86
C GLN A 97 -22.94 -22.19 -6.37
N PRO A 98 -23.92 -22.09 -5.45
CA PRO A 98 -23.68 -22.03 -4.01
C PRO A 98 -22.92 -23.23 -3.44
N GLN A 99 -23.15 -24.43 -3.98
CA GLN A 99 -22.51 -25.66 -3.52
C GLN A 99 -21.01 -25.64 -3.83
N LEU A 100 -20.65 -25.32 -5.08
CA LEU A 100 -19.26 -25.19 -5.52
C LEU A 100 -18.54 -24.05 -4.80
N HIS A 101 -19.24 -22.95 -4.54
CA HIS A 101 -18.69 -21.80 -3.82
C HIS A 101 -18.24 -22.15 -2.40
N GLN A 102 -19.07 -22.91 -1.67
CA GLN A 102 -18.80 -23.28 -0.29
C GLN A 102 -17.60 -24.23 -0.20
N GLU A 103 -17.51 -25.23 -1.08
CA GLU A 103 -16.34 -26.12 -1.18
C GLU A 103 -15.07 -25.34 -1.51
N PHE A 104 -15.17 -24.39 -2.45
CA PHE A 104 -14.05 -23.55 -2.81
C PHE A 104 -13.55 -22.71 -1.62
N ILE A 105 -14.44 -22.04 -0.88
CA ILE A 105 -14.09 -21.26 0.32
C ILE A 105 -13.36 -22.13 1.34
N GLN A 106 -13.88 -23.34 1.64
CA GLN A 106 -13.27 -24.25 2.61
C GLN A 106 -11.85 -24.65 2.20
N TYR A 107 -11.61 -24.80 0.90
CA TYR A 107 -10.30 -25.15 0.35
C TYR A 107 -9.31 -23.97 0.42
N ILE A 108 -9.70 -22.77 -0.02
CA ILE A 108 -8.79 -21.61 -0.08
C ILE A 108 -8.58 -20.94 1.28
N MET A 109 -9.49 -21.15 2.22
CA MET A 109 -9.45 -20.56 3.55
C MET A 109 -9.91 -21.60 4.58
N PRO A 110 -9.00 -22.48 5.01
CA PRO A 110 -9.32 -23.44 6.05
C PRO A 110 -9.67 -22.72 7.35
N PRO A 111 -10.59 -23.27 8.15
CA PRO A 111 -10.93 -22.69 9.44
C PRO A 111 -9.68 -22.58 10.32
N VAL A 112 -9.53 -21.45 10.99
CA VAL A 112 -8.46 -21.25 11.98
C VAL A 112 -8.73 -22.20 13.14
N GLN A 113 -7.87 -23.22 13.29
CA GLN A 113 -7.91 -24.19 14.39
C GLN A 113 -7.48 -23.55 15.71
#